data_AF-Q92HA2-F1
#
_entry.id   AF-Q92HA2-F1
#
_cell.length_a   1.000
_cell.length_b   1.000
_cell.length_c   1.000
_cell.angle_alpha   90.00
_cell.angle_beta   90.00
_cell.angle_gamma   90.00
#
_symmetry.space_group_name_H-M   'P 1'
#
loop_
_entity.id
_entity.type
_entity.pdbx_description
1 polymer ?
#
loop_
_entity_poly.entity_id
_entity_poly.type
_entity_poly.pdbx_seq_one_letter_code
_entity_poly.pdbx_strand_id
1 'polypeptide(L)' 'MFNKLQRQEYYQALINKDDRYENIFFVAVKITRVFCRPTCPVRKPKFENCEFYKTAKEAWHASYRPGQRCKLLSHPW' A
#
# COMPACT_ATOMS: atom_id res chain seq x y z
N MET A 1 2.14 13.88 -5.04
CA MET A 1 3.26 12.95 -5.32
C MET A 1 4.23 12.98 -4.15
N PHE A 2 4.62 11.82 -3.61
CA PHE A 2 5.55 11.73 -2.48
C PHE A 2 7.01 11.85 -2.95
N ASN A 3 7.82 12.56 -2.17
CA ASN A 3 9.24 12.72 -2.44
C ASN A 3 10.01 11.42 -2.18
N LYS A 4 11.25 11.33 -2.68
CA LYS A 4 12.09 10.11 -2.55
C LYS A 4 12.26 9.67 -1.09
N LEU A 5 12.45 10.62 -0.18
CA LEU A 5 12.60 10.37 1.26
C LEU A 5 11.33 9.76 1.88
N GLN A 6 10.16 10.30 1.55
CA GLN A 6 8.87 9.80 2.05
C GLN A 6 8.59 8.36 1.58
N ARG A 7 8.94 8.03 0.33
CA ARG A 7 8.77 6.66 -0.18
C ARG A 7 9.64 5.67 0.60
N GLN A 8 10.87 6.06 0.94
CA GLN A 8 11.77 5.23 1.73
C GLN A 8 11.24 5.04 3.16
N GLU A 9 10.72 6.10 3.78
CA GLU A 9 10.06 6.03 5.09
C GLU A 9 8.84 5.09 5.05
N TYR A 10 7.97 5.24 4.06
CA TYR A 10 6.79 4.38 3.89
C TYR A 10 7.15 2.92 3.62
N TYR A 11 8.25 2.68 2.91
CA TYR A 11 8.78 1.33 2.76
C TYR A 11 9.28 0.76 4.09
N GLN A 12 9.99 1.55 4.89
CA GLN A 12 10.43 1.13 6.21
C GLN A 12 9.23 0.83 7.12
N ALA A 13 8.22 1.70 7.14
CA ALA A 13 6.96 1.49 7.86
C ALA A 13 6.22 0.23 7.38
N LEU A 14 6.21 -0.03 6.06
CA LEU A 14 5.65 -1.24 5.46
C LEU A 14 6.36 -2.50 5.96
N ILE A 15 7.70 -2.49 6.03
CA ILE A 15 8.51 -3.61 6.54
C ILE A 15 8.27 -3.81 8.04
N ASN A 16 8.25 -2.72 8.80
CA ASN A 16 8.01 -2.71 10.24
C ASN A 16 6.55 -3.02 10.61
N LYS A 17 5.62 -3.01 9.64
CA LYS A 17 4.17 -3.13 9.85
C LYS A 17 3.63 -2.10 10.84
N ASP A 18 4.14 -0.88 10.74
CA ASP A 18 3.76 0.21 11.63
C ASP A 18 2.29 0.63 11.38
N ASP A 19 1.45 0.49 12.40
CA ASP A 19 0.02 0.80 12.33
C ASP A 19 -0.25 2.31 12.30
N ARG A 20 0.70 3.14 12.73
CA ARG A 20 0.58 4.60 12.70
C ARG A 20 0.40 5.15 11.29
N TYR A 21 0.86 4.38 10.30
CA TYR A 21 0.75 4.71 8.90
C TYR A 21 -0.51 4.10 8.24
N GLU A 22 -1.33 3.38 9.01
CA GLU A 22 -2.63 2.92 8.55
C GLU A 22 -3.50 4.13 8.19
N ASN A 23 -4.03 4.16 6.96
CA ASN A 23 -4.75 5.28 6.34
C ASN A 23 -3.91 6.52 5.96
N ILE A 24 -2.60 6.56 6.27
CA ILE A 24 -1.70 7.63 5.80
C ILE A 24 -1.30 7.39 4.34
N PHE A 25 -1.01 6.12 4.01
CA PHE A 25 -0.68 5.72 2.66
C PHE A 25 -1.16 4.29 2.37
N PHE A 26 -1.25 4.00 1.07
CA PHE A 26 -1.49 2.69 0.51
C PHE A 26 -0.29 2.29 -0.33
N VAL A 27 0.16 1.04 -0.19
CA VAL A 27 1.20 0.49 -1.04
C VAL A 27 0.56 -0.23 -2.21
N ALA A 28 0.98 0.09 -3.42
CA ALA A 28 0.62 -0.59 -4.64
C ALA A 28 1.81 -1.35 -5.19
N VAL A 29 1.59 -2.59 -5.58
CA VAL A 29 2.63 -3.49 -6.04
C VAL A 29 2.55 -3.58 -7.55
N LYS A 30 3.56 -3.07 -8.26
CA LYS A 30 3.60 -2.99 -9.73
C LYS A 30 3.42 -4.35 -10.40
N ILE A 31 4.09 -5.36 -9.87
CA ILE A 31 4.13 -6.72 -10.43
C ILE A 31 2.78 -7.45 -10.34
N THR A 32 2.04 -7.28 -9.24
CA THR A 32 0.74 -7.94 -9.04
C THR A 32 -0.43 -7.01 -9.37
N ARG A 33 -0.17 -5.73 -9.63
CA ARG A 33 -1.17 -4.67 -9.79
C ARG A 33 -2.20 -4.68 -8.64
N VAL A 34 -1.71 -4.93 -7.42
CA VAL A 34 -2.54 -4.96 -6.21
C VAL A 34 -2.09 -3.89 -5.24
N PHE A 35 -3.03 -3.17 -4.63
CA PHE A 35 -2.76 -2.27 -3.52
C PHE A 35 -3.28 -2.79 -2.18
N CYS A 36 -2.55 -2.46 -1.11
CA CYS A 36 -2.69 -2.99 0.23
C CYS A 36 -2.39 -1.90 1.29
N ARG A 37 -2.82 -2.14 2.53
CA ARG A 37 -2.43 -1.35 3.71
C ARG A 37 -1.01 -1.68 4.20
N PRO A 38 -0.31 -0.76 4.86
CA PRO A 38 1.07 -0.99 5.34
C PRO A 38 1.19 -2.13 6.36
N THR A 39 0.15 -2.36 7.16
CA THR A 39 0.08 -3.42 8.17
C THR A 39 -0.21 -4.80 7.59
N CYS A 40 -0.45 -4.93 6.29
CA CYS A 40 -0.90 -6.20 5.69
C CYS A 40 0.14 -7.32 5.94
N PRO A 41 -0.28 -8.51 6.41
CA PRO A 41 0.63 -9.60 6.78
C PRO A 41 1.27 -10.30 5.57
N VAL A 42 0.87 -9.95 4.34
CA VAL A 42 1.40 -10.56 3.12
C VAL A 42 2.89 -10.28 2.97
N ARG A 43 3.59 -11.19 2.28
CA ARG A 43 5.01 -11.04 1.94
C ARG A 43 5.25 -9.68 1.30
N LYS A 44 6.14 -8.89 1.90
CA LYS A 44 6.45 -7.55 1.43
C LYS A 44 7.25 -7.64 0.13
N PRO A 45 6.83 -6.94 -0.95
CA PRO A 45 7.61 -6.87 -2.17
C PRO A 45 8.85 -6.00 -1.98
N LYS A 46 9.80 -6.10 -2.92
CA LYS A 46 10.96 -5.20 -2.99
C LYS A 46 10.51 -3.76 -3.23
N PHE A 47 11.23 -2.80 -2.67
CA PHE A 47 10.97 -1.36 -2.81
C PHE A 47 10.76 -0.91 -4.27
N GLU A 48 11.52 -1.45 -5.21
CA GLU A 48 11.46 -1.12 -6.64
C GLU A 48 10.09 -1.41 -7.27
N ASN A 49 9.39 -2.41 -6.72
CA ASN A 49 8.06 -2.82 -7.15
C ASN A 49 6.94 -2.18 -6.31
N CYS A 50 7.28 -1.33 -5.35
CA CYS A 50 6.33 -0.64 -4.48
C CYS A 50 6.11 0.80 -4.96
N GLU A 51 4.86 1.15 -5.19
CA GLU A 51 4.37 2.52 -5.31
C GLU A 51 3.55 2.89 -4.10
N PHE A 52 3.54 4.17 -3.74
CA PHE A 52 2.83 4.67 -2.58
C PHE A 52 1.81 5.72 -3.02
N TYR A 53 0.56 5.53 -2.61
CA TYR A 53 -0.56 6.43 -2.88
C TYR A 53 -1.14 6.94 -1.57
N LYS A 54 -1.68 8.16 -1.57
CA LYS A 54 -2.29 8.73 -0.36
C LYS A 54 -3.66 8.10 -0.10
N THR A 55 -4.39 7.77 -1.16
CA THR A 55 -5.74 7.21 -1.07
C THR A 55 -5.92 5.97 -1.92
N ALA A 56 -6.82 5.08 -1.51
CA ALA A 56 -7.23 3.92 -2.31
C ALA A 56 -7.82 4.33 -3.67
N LYS A 57 -8.44 5.51 -3.76
CA LYS A 57 -8.99 6.06 -4.99
C LYS A 57 -7.89 6.36 -6.02
N GLU A 58 -6.78 6.96 -5.61
CA GLU A 58 -5.63 7.17 -6.51
C GLU A 58 -5.06 5.85 -7.02
N ALA A 59 -4.90 4.85 -6.14
CA ALA A 59 -4.45 3.52 -6.55
C ALA A 59 -5.42 2.88 -7.55
N TRP A 60 -6.73 3.05 -7.34
CA TRP A 60 -7.75 2.54 -8.25
C TRP A 60 -7.72 3.23 -9.62
N HIS A 61 -7.55 4.56 -9.66
CA HIS A 61 -7.34 5.32 -10.90
C HIS A 61 -6.05 4.92 -11.62
N ALA A 62 -5.01 4.50 -10.88
CA ALA A 62 -3.77 3.97 -11.43
C ALA A 62 -3.86 2.48 -11.87
N SER A 63 -5.08 1.94 -12.00
CA SER A 63 -5.36 0.57 -12.45
C SER A 63 -4.86 -0.51 -11.50
N TYR A 64 -4.76 -0.21 -10.19
CA TYR A 64 -4.49 -1.20 -9.16
C TYR A 64 -5.77 -1.75 -8.55
N ARG A 65 -5.76 -3.05 -8.23
CA ARG A 65 -6.89 -3.75 -7.61
C ARG A 65 -6.68 -3.86 -6.10
N PRO A 66 -7.75 -3.82 -5.29
CA PRO A 66 -7.63 -4.02 -3.85
C PRO A 66 -7.22 -5.47 -3.54
N GLY A 67 -6.26 -5.65 -2.63
CA GLY A 67 -5.79 -6.98 -2.24
C GLY A 67 -6.85 -7.77 -1.49
N GLN A 68 -7.20 -8.97 -1.98
CA GLN A 68 -8.20 -9.85 -1.36
C GLN A 68 -7.90 -10.18 0.10
N ARG A 69 -6.63 -10.44 0.46
CA ARG A 69 -6.22 -10.74 1.84
C ARG A 69 -6.27 -9.54 2.77
N CYS A 70 -6.11 -8.35 2.22
CA CYS A 70 -6.13 -7.12 2.98
C CYS A 70 -7.56 -6.69 3.32
N LYS A 71 -8.59 -7.31 2.71
CA LYS A 71 -10.02 -7.05 2.96
C LYS A 71 -10.33 -5.54 3.06
N LEU A 72 -9.68 -4.73 2.22
CA LEU A 72 -9.89 -3.27 2.18
C LEU A 72 -11.34 -2.91 1.82
N LEU A 73 -12.10 -3.86 1.27
CA LEU A 73 -13.53 -3.77 0.96
C LEU A 73 -14.43 -4.60 1.88
N SER A 74 -13.94 -5.19 2.97
CA SER A 74 -14.81 -5.82 3.96
C SER A 74 -15.25 -4.80 5.01
N HIS A 75 -15.91 -3.73 4.57
CA HIS A 75 -16.98 -3.16 5.39
C HIS A 75 -18.24 -3.93 4.97
N PRO A 76 -18.79 -4.79 5.85
CA PRO A 76 -20.12 -5.32 5.63
C PRO A 76 -21.08 -4.13 5.66
N TRP A 77 -21.86 -3.96 4.60
CA TRP A 77 -23.22 -3.51 4.81
C TRP A 77 -24.03 -4.72 5.26
#